data_AF-A0A944NYK9-F1
#
_entry.id   AF-A0A944NYK9-F1
#
_cell.length_a   1.000
_cell.length_b   1.000
_cell.length_c   1.000
_cell.angle_alpha   90.00
_cell.angle_beta   90.00
_cell.angle_gamma   90.00
#
_symmetry.space_group_name_H-M   'P 1'
#
loop_
_entity.id
_entity.type
_entity.pdbx_description
1 polymer ?
#
loop_
_entity_poly.entity_id
_entity_poly.type
_entity_poly.pdbx_seq_one_letter_code
_entity_poly.pdbx_strand_id
1 'polypeptide(L)' 'MKFTFEWLREHLDTQESIDHVAERLTMIGLEIDKVHDRAKDLAGFVVGHVVAVEKHPDADKLTV' A
#
# COMPACT_ATOMS: atom_id res chain seq x y z
N MET A 1 -6.01 -14.07 3.65
CA MET A 1 -4.55 -13.77 3.54
C MET A 1 -4.38 -12.44 2.81
N LYS A 2 -3.26 -11.72 2.98
CA LYS A 2 -3.01 -10.43 2.28
C LYS A 2 -1.62 -10.43 1.65
N PHE A 3 -1.51 -9.90 0.45
CA PHE A 3 -0.26 -9.69 -0.29
C PHE A 3 -0.43 -8.52 -1.27
N THR A 4 0.66 -8.06 -1.87
CA THR A 4 0.63 -6.97 -2.86
C THR A 4 0.48 -7.54 -4.27
N PHE A 5 -0.17 -6.80 -5.16
CA PHE A 5 -0.28 -7.20 -6.56
C PHE A 5 1.10 -7.32 -7.22
N GLU A 6 2.05 -6.44 -6.86
CA GLU A 6 3.43 -6.53 -7.34
C GLU A 6 4.09 -7.87 -7.04
N TRP A 7 4.00 -8.33 -5.79
CA TRP A 7 4.58 -9.61 -5.38
C TRP A 7 3.97 -10.79 -6.13
N LEU A 8 2.67 -10.74 -6.44
CA LEU A 8 2.04 -11.76 -7.27
C LEU A 8 2.62 -11.76 -8.70
N ARG A 9 2.87 -10.58 -9.28
CA ARG A 9 3.45 -10.45 -10.63
C ARG A 9 4.88 -10.97 -10.74
N GLU A 10 5.63 -11.02 -9.65
CA GLU A 10 6.93 -11.70 -9.63
C GLU A 10 6.82 -13.21 -9.94
N HIS A 11 5.63 -13.79 -9.76
CA HIS A 11 5.34 -15.22 -9.94
C HIS A 11 4.30 -15.50 -11.03
N LEU A 12 3.74 -14.45 -11.63
CA LEU A 12 2.65 -14.51 -12.60
C LEU A 12 2.95 -13.57 -13.76
N ASP A 13 3.29 -14.12 -14.92
CA ASP A 13 3.47 -13.36 -16.14
C ASP A 13 2.09 -12.95 -16.71
N THR A 14 1.74 -11.67 -16.56
CA THR A 14 0.44 -11.13 -16.99
C THR A 14 0.51 -9.62 -17.22
N GLN A 15 -0.34 -9.14 -18.14
CA GLN A 15 -0.59 -7.71 -18.37
C GLN A 15 -2.02 -7.30 -17.94
N GLU A 16 -2.75 -8.22 -17.30
CA GLU A 16 -4.13 -7.98 -16.88
C GLU A 16 -4.22 -6.98 -15.72
N SER A 17 -5.38 -6.33 -15.60
CA SER A 17 -5.66 -5.44 -14.48
C SER A 17 -5.86 -6.20 -13.17
N ILE A 18 -5.69 -5.52 -12.05
CA ILE A 18 -5.94 -6.09 -10.71
C ILE A 18 -7.39 -6.59 -10.57
N ASP A 19 -8.35 -5.89 -11.18
CA ASP A 19 -9.77 -6.26 -11.13
C ASP A 19 -10.02 -7.59 -11.87
N HIS A 20 -9.42 -7.76 -13.04
CA HIS A 20 -9.53 -9.01 -13.81
C HIS A 20 -8.87 -10.17 -13.07
N VAL A 21 -7.70 -9.94 -12.48
CA VAL A 21 -7.01 -10.96 -11.68
C VAL A 21 -7.84 -11.35 -10.45
N ALA A 22 -8.44 -10.38 -9.75
CA ALA A 22 -9.29 -10.64 -8.59
C ALA A 22 -10.55 -11.45 -8.95
N GLU A 23 -11.21 -11.12 -10.07
CA GLU A 23 -12.33 -11.89 -10.61
C GLU A 23 -11.89 -13.33 -10.92
N ARG A 24 -10.75 -13.50 -11.60
CA ARG A 24 -10.25 -14.82 -11.99
C ARG A 24 -9.87 -15.68 -10.81
N LEU A 25 -9.25 -15.10 -9.77
CA LEU A 25 -8.96 -15.79 -8.51
C LEU A 25 -10.25 -16.29 -7.86
N THR A 26 -11.29 -15.44 -7.82
CA THR A 26 -12.60 -15.82 -7.28
C THR A 26 -13.23 -16.97 -8.07
N MET A 27 -13.16 -16.94 -9.41
CA MET A 27 -13.68 -18.00 -10.28
C MET A 27 -13.02 -19.37 -10.06
N ILE A 28 -11.74 -19.40 -9.66
CA ILE A 28 -11.02 -20.65 -9.38
C ILE A 28 -11.11 -21.08 -7.91
N GLY A 29 -11.99 -20.45 -7.13
CA GLY A 29 -12.27 -20.80 -5.74
C GLY A 29 -11.40 -20.08 -4.69
N LEU A 30 -10.64 -19.06 -5.10
CA LEU A 30 -9.89 -18.19 -4.19
C LEU A 30 -10.66 -16.89 -3.97
N GLU A 31 -11.55 -16.87 -2.99
CA GLU A 31 -12.39 -15.71 -2.67
C GLU A 31 -11.54 -14.48 -2.30
N ILE A 32 -11.90 -13.34 -2.90
CA ILE A 32 -11.27 -12.05 -2.63
C ILE A 32 -12.23 -11.16 -1.85
N ASP A 33 -11.97 -10.98 -0.56
CA ASP A 33 -12.80 -10.12 0.31
C ASP A 33 -12.70 -8.63 -0.07
N LYS A 34 -11.48 -8.16 -0.37
CA LYS A 34 -11.23 -6.74 -0.61
C LYS A 34 -9.93 -6.47 -1.35
N VAL A 35 -9.99 -5.54 -2.31
CA VAL A 35 -8.83 -4.91 -2.93
C VAL A 35 -8.61 -3.52 -2.31
N HIS A 36 -7.37 -3.19 -2.00
CA HIS A 36 -7.00 -1.92 -1.35
C HIS A 36 -5.98 -1.16 -2.20
N ASP A 37 -6.35 0.02 -2.68
CA ASP A 37 -5.44 0.94 -3.35
C ASP A 37 -4.81 1.91 -2.34
N ARG A 38 -3.62 1.55 -1.86
CA ARG A 38 -2.86 2.39 -0.92
C ARG A 38 -2.29 3.65 -1.56
N ALA A 39 -2.10 3.67 -2.88
CA ALA A 39 -1.54 4.84 -3.56
C ALA A 39 -2.55 5.99 -3.54
N LYS A 40 -3.84 5.68 -3.72
CA LYS A 40 -4.92 6.65 -3.59
C LYS A 40 -5.01 7.23 -2.18
N ASP A 41 -4.90 6.38 -1.15
CA ASP A 41 -4.95 6.80 0.25
C ASP A 41 -3.78 7.73 0.63
N LEU A 42 -2.63 7.55 -0.02
CA LEU A 42 -1.40 8.29 0.25
C LEU A 42 -1.11 9.40 -0.77
N ALA A 43 -2.04 9.72 -1.66
CA ALA A 43 -1.80 10.64 -2.79
C ALA A 43 -1.35 12.05 -2.35
N GLY A 44 -1.73 12.50 -1.15
CA GLY A 44 -1.31 13.79 -0.59
C GLY A 44 0.03 13.79 0.15
N PHE A 45 0.68 12.63 0.28
CA PHE A 45 1.94 12.49 1.01
C PHE A 45 3.13 12.57 0.05
N VAL A 46 4.18 13.24 0.50
CA VAL A 46 5.44 13.36 -0.24
C VAL A 46 6.59 12.92 0.65
N VAL A 47 7.70 12.51 0.02
CA VAL A 47 8.93 12.21 0.74
C VAL A 47 9.60 13.53 1.13
N GLY A 48 9.85 13.71 2.42
CA GLY A 48 10.60 14.83 2.98
C GLY A 48 11.92 14.39 3.59
N HIS A 49 12.87 15.33 3.69
CA HIS A 49 14.12 15.16 4.43
C HIS A 49 14.09 16.10 5.63
N VAL A 50 14.20 15.52 6.83
CA VAL A 50 14.31 16.28 8.09
C VAL A 50 15.72 16.88 8.21
N VAL A 51 15.82 18.21 8.18
CA VAL A 51 17.12 18.92 8.16
C VAL A 51 17.64 19.21 9.58
N ALA A 52 16.75 19.43 10.54
CA ALA A 52 17.06 19.69 11.94
C ALA A 52 15.90 19.22 12.83
N VAL A 53 16.20 19.01 14.12
CA VAL A 53 15.29 18.43 15.11
C VAL A 53 15.62 18.96 16.50
N GLU A 54 14.67 19.57 17.20
CA GLU A 54 14.82 20.10 18.58
C GLU A 54 13.69 19.64 19.52
N LYS A 55 13.95 19.52 20.83
CA LYS A 55 12.90 19.09 21.79
C LYS A 55 11.82 20.17 21.90
N HIS A 56 10.55 19.77 21.85
CA HIS A 56 9.44 20.71 22.00
C HIS A 56 9.47 21.34 23.41
N PRO A 57 9.38 22.67 23.53
CA PRO A 57 9.55 23.37 24.81
C PRO A 57 8.50 22.97 25.86
N ASP A 58 7.25 22.80 25.41
CA ASP A 58 6.12 22.55 26.32
C ASP A 58 5.58 21.11 26.31
N ALA A 59 6.28 20.17 25.65
CA ALA A 59 5.78 18.81 25.50
C ALA A 59 6.91 17.77 25.47
N ASP A 60 6.95 16.92 26.50
CA ASP A 60 8.04 15.97 26.69
C ASP A 60 8.19 14.90 25.61
N LYS A 61 7.11 14.60 24.87
CA LYS A 61 7.07 13.56 23.83
C LYS A 61 7.10 14.10 22.39
N LEU A 62 7.22 15.41 22.21
CA LEU A 62 7.18 16.05 20.90
C LEU A 62 8.54 16.64 20.51
N THR A 63 8.70 16.89 19.22
CA THR A 63 9.93 17.39 18.62
C THR A 63 9.55 18.36 17.50
N VAL A 64 10.30 19.45 17.37
CA VAL A 64 10.10 20.52 16.36
C VAL A 64 11.24 20.55 15.36
#